data_AF-A0A3S1AHQ3-F1
#
_entry.id   AF-A0A3S1AHQ3-F1
#
_cell.length_a   1.000
_cell.length_b   1.000
_cell.length_c   1.000
_cell.angle_alpha   90.00
_cell.angle_beta   90.00
_cell.angle_gamma   90.00
#
_symmetry.space_group_name_H-M   'P 1'
#
loop_
_entity.id
_entity.type
_entity.pdbx_description
1 polymer ?
#
loop_
_entity_poly.entity_id
_entity_poly.type
_entity_poly.pdbx_seq_one_letter_code
_entity_poly.pdbx_strand_id
1 'polypeptide(L)'
;MLKNLRNLSNEKQQQVLDFVQSLVQKTKDVEQPTSQAKMSLQEIAKLPLEERHKLIAPYVAAMAENFLNDPELTEFSVLDVEDWENEYD
;
A
#
# COMPACT_ATOMS: atom_id res chain seq x y z
N MET A 1 -11.49 6.84 20.21
CA MET A 1 -11.97 5.76 19.31
C MET A 1 -12.88 4.75 20.01
N LEU A 2 -12.49 4.12 21.12
CA LEU A 2 -13.31 3.08 21.78
C LEU A 2 -14.70 3.52 22.31
N LYS A 3 -14.91 4.81 22.57
CA LYS A 3 -16.20 5.34 23.06
C LYS A 3 -17.32 5.26 22.02
N ASN A 4 -17.00 5.38 20.72
CA ASN A 4 -17.99 5.33 19.64
C ASN A 4 -18.45 3.90 19.36
N LEU A 5 -17.57 2.91 19.56
CA LEU A 5 -17.88 1.48 19.41
C LEU A 5 -18.92 1.01 20.43
N ARG A 6 -18.84 1.48 21.69
CA ARG A 6 -19.81 1.13 22.75
C ARG A 6 -21.22 1.66 22.50
N ASN A 7 -21.37 2.65 21.62
CA ASN A 7 -22.67 3.22 21.26
C ASN A 7 -23.32 2.51 20.06
N LEU A 8 -22.64 1.54 19.45
CA LEU A 8 -23.18 0.74 18.35
C LEU A 8 -24.03 -0.41 18.90
N SER A 9 -24.99 -0.91 18.10
CA SER A 9 -25.70 -2.15 18.43
C SER A 9 -24.71 -3.32 18.51
N ASN A 10 -25.02 -4.31 19.33
CA ASN A 10 -24.15 -5.48 19.55
C ASN A 10 -23.78 -6.19 18.24
N GLU A 11 -24.71 -6.24 17.29
CA GLU A 11 -24.46 -6.80 15.95
C GLU A 11 -23.39 -6.00 15.17
N LYS A 12 -23.47 -4.66 15.18
CA LYS A 12 -22.47 -3.81 14.53
C LYS A 12 -21.12 -3.87 15.23
N GLN A 13 -21.12 -4.02 16.55
CA GLN A 13 -19.87 -4.22 17.30
C GLN A 13 -19.19 -5.53 16.89
N GLN A 14 -19.97 -6.62 16.76
CA GLN A 14 -19.45 -7.90 16.32
C GLN A 14 -18.90 -7.83 14.90
N GLN A 15 -19.62 -7.19 13.97
CA GLN A 15 -19.13 -7.00 12.59
C GLN A 15 -17.79 -6.26 12.53
N VAL A 16 -17.58 -5.24 13.36
CA VAL A 16 -16.30 -4.52 13.40
C VAL A 16 -15.18 -5.41 13.96
N LEU A 17 -15.47 -6.21 14.99
CA LEU A 17 -14.50 -7.17 15.54
C LEU A 17 -14.13 -8.23 14.51
N ASP A 18 -15.12 -8.79 13.80
CA ASP A 18 -14.91 -9.79 12.76
C ASP A 18 -14.12 -9.20 11.58
N PHE A 19 -14.40 -7.94 11.21
CA PHE A 19 -13.64 -7.22 10.19
C PHE A 19 -12.18 -7.01 10.60
N VAL A 20 -11.92 -6.54 11.83
CA VAL A 20 -10.55 -6.37 12.35
C VAL A 20 -9.82 -7.70 12.40
N GLN A 21 -10.49 -8.78 12.82
CA GLN A 21 -9.91 -10.12 12.84
C GLN A 21 -9.56 -10.61 11.43
N SER A 22 -10.43 -10.35 10.45
CA SER A 22 -10.19 -10.64 9.03
C SER A 22 -8.98 -9.88 8.49
N LEU A 23 -8.82 -8.61 8.83
CA LEU A 23 -7.64 -7.82 8.45
C LEU A 23 -6.35 -8.41 9.04
N VAL A 24 -6.34 -8.72 10.34
CA VAL A 24 -5.17 -9.31 11.02
C VAL A 24 -4.79 -10.65 10.40
N GLN A 25 -5.77 -11.47 10.03
CA GLN A 25 -5.51 -12.74 9.37
C GLN A 25 -4.95 -12.55 7.96
N LYS A 26 -5.55 -11.66 7.16
CA LYS A 26 -5.05 -11.33 5.81
C LYS A 26 -3.62 -10.80 5.82
N THR A 27 -3.21 -10.07 6.86
CA THR A 27 -1.82 -9.59 7.00
C THR A 27 -0.83 -10.66 7.45
N LYS A 28 -1.27 -11.81 7.99
CA LYS A 28 -0.39 -12.92 8.37
C LYS A 28 -0.06 -13.84 7.19
N ASP A 29 -0.98 -13.94 6.23
CA ASP A 29 -0.85 -14.78 5.04
C ASP A 29 -0.12 -14.08 3.88
N VAL A 30 0.20 -12.79 4.01
CA VAL A 30 1.21 -12.13 3.15
C VAL A 30 2.58 -12.58 3.63
N GLU A 31 3.00 -13.77 3.21
CA GLU A 31 4.41 -14.15 3.24
C GLU A 31 5.18 -13.12 2.41
N GLN A 32 5.78 -12.16 3.12
CA GLN A 32 6.79 -11.29 2.54
C GLN A 32 7.86 -12.17 1.90
N PRO A 33 8.29 -11.88 0.66
CA PRO A 33 9.43 -12.57 0.07
C PRO A 33 10.65 -12.36 0.97
N THR A 34 10.99 -13.43 1.69
CA THR A 34 12.28 -13.80 2.28
C THR A 34 13.24 -12.65 2.62
N SER A 35 13.34 -12.34 3.91
CA SER A 35 14.58 -12.00 4.62
C SER A 35 15.35 -10.70 4.30
N GLN A 36 14.81 -9.77 3.52
CA GLN A 36 15.40 -8.43 3.38
C GLN A 36 14.35 -7.30 3.42
N ALA A 37 13.87 -6.95 4.62
CA ALA A 37 13.54 -5.57 4.99
C ALA A 37 13.04 -5.51 6.44
N LYS A 38 13.97 -5.48 7.41
CA LYS A 38 13.70 -4.88 8.73
C LYS A 38 13.83 -3.34 8.68
N MET A 39 13.80 -2.75 7.50
CA MET A 39 13.97 -1.31 7.30
C MET A 39 12.63 -0.70 6.92
N SER A 40 12.27 0.37 7.61
CA SER A 40 11.15 1.21 7.25
C SER A 40 11.36 1.87 5.88
N LEU A 41 10.28 2.27 5.23
CA LEU A 41 10.35 3.00 3.95
C LEU A 41 11.20 4.29 4.06
N GLN A 42 11.16 4.94 5.21
CA GLN A 42 11.98 6.13 5.49
C GLN A 42 13.47 5.82 5.53
N GLU A 43 13.85 4.64 6.02
CA GLU A 43 15.24 4.19 6.04
C GLU A 43 15.71 3.77 4.66
N ILE A 44 14.85 3.10 3.88
CA ILE A 44 15.13 2.74 2.49
C ILE A 44 15.36 4.01 1.66
N ALA A 45 14.54 5.04 1.83
CA ALA A 45 14.68 6.30 1.10
C ALA A 45 16.02 7.03 1.32
N LYS A 46 16.69 6.77 2.45
CA LYS A 46 18.01 7.34 2.77
C LYS A 46 19.18 6.61 2.10
N LEU A 47 18.94 5.43 1.52
CA LEU A 47 19.98 4.66 0.85
C LEU A 47 20.34 5.23 -0.53
N PRO A 48 21.57 5.01 -1.00
CA PRO A 48 21.94 5.26 -2.39
C PRO A 48 20.99 4.56 -3.37
N LEU A 49 20.80 5.15 -4.55
CA LEU A 49 19.84 4.66 -5.55
C LEU A 49 20.03 3.19 -5.91
N GLU A 50 21.27 2.75 -6.03
CA GLU A 50 21.64 1.37 -6.37
C GLU A 50 21.18 0.37 -5.31
N GLU A 51 21.33 0.72 -4.03
CA GLU A 51 20.89 -0.12 -2.92
C GLU A 51 19.37 -0.14 -2.80
N ARG A 52 18.71 1.01 -3.01
CA ARG A 52 17.25 1.07 -3.11
C ARG A 52 16.72 0.16 -4.21
N HIS A 53 17.35 0.20 -5.39
CA HIS A 53 16.94 -0.63 -6.52
C HIS A 53 17.03 -2.12 -6.20
N LYS A 54 18.10 -2.58 -5.55
CA LYS A 54 18.25 -3.98 -5.13
C LYS A 54 17.12 -4.44 -4.20
N LEU A 55 16.69 -3.58 -3.27
CA LEU A 55 15.62 -3.89 -2.33
C LEU A 55 14.22 -3.88 -2.98
N ILE A 56 14.00 -2.99 -3.94
CA ILE A 56 12.69 -2.82 -4.60
C ILE A 56 12.53 -3.80 -5.76
N ALA A 57 13.62 -4.18 -6.44
CA ALA A 57 13.61 -5.04 -7.64
C ALA A 57 12.76 -6.32 -7.53
N PRO A 58 12.81 -7.09 -6.42
CA PRO A 58 11.98 -8.30 -6.28
C PRO A 58 10.47 -8.03 -6.36
N TYR A 59 10.03 -6.83 -6.00
CA TYR A 59 8.61 -6.44 -5.99
C TYR A 59 8.16 -5.85 -7.33
N VAL A 60 9.07 -5.47 -8.22
CA VAL A 60 8.74 -4.79 -9.48
C VAL A 60 7.87 -5.66 -10.38
N ALA A 61 8.17 -6.95 -10.51
CA ALA A 61 7.39 -7.87 -11.33
C ALA A 61 5.95 -8.03 -10.80
N ALA A 62 5.81 -8.20 -9.48
CA ALA A 62 4.50 -8.30 -8.83
C ALA A 62 3.71 -6.98 -8.94
N MET A 63 4.38 -5.84 -8.81
CA MET A 63 3.74 -4.54 -9.04
C MET A 63 3.23 -4.42 -10.48
N ALA A 64 4.03 -4.78 -11.48
CA ALA A 64 3.63 -4.72 -12.88
C ALA A 64 2.36 -5.57 -13.17
N GLU A 65 2.27 -6.74 -12.55
CA GLU A 65 1.07 -7.58 -12.63
C GLU A 65 -0.15 -6.92 -11.96
N ASN A 66 0.04 -6.25 -10.82
CA ASN A 66 -1.03 -5.48 -10.17
C ASN A 66 -1.52 -4.33 -11.06
N PHE A 67 -0.61 -3.53 -11.63
CA PHE A 67 -0.98 -2.43 -12.53
C PHE A 67 -1.70 -2.91 -13.80
N LEU A 68 -1.40 -4.12 -14.28
CA LEU A 68 -2.08 -4.70 -15.44
C LEU A 68 -3.52 -5.11 -15.13
N ASN A 69 -3.75 -5.65 -13.92
CA ASN A 69 -5.03 -6.26 -13.54
C ASN A 69 -5.95 -5.31 -12.76
N ASP A 70 -5.41 -4.21 -12.22
CA ASP A 70 -6.16 -3.24 -11.43
C ASP A 70 -6.16 -1.86 -12.11
N PRO A 71 -7.25 -1.50 -12.81
CA PRO A 71 -7.34 -0.22 -13.53
C PRO A 71 -7.34 0.99 -12.58
N GLU A 72 -7.71 0.84 -11.30
CA GLU A 72 -7.64 1.94 -10.31
C GLU A 72 -6.19 2.36 -10.07
N LEU A 73 -5.23 1.45 -10.16
CA LEU A 73 -3.81 1.76 -10.01
C LEU A 73 -3.24 2.58 -11.18
N THR A 74 -3.92 2.58 -12.32
CA THR A 74 -3.55 3.35 -13.53
C THR A 74 -4.33 4.66 -13.68
N GLU A 75 -5.15 5.03 -12.69
CA GLU A 75 -6.01 6.23 -12.75
C GLU A 75 -5.19 7.52 -12.98
N PHE A 76 -4.01 7.61 -12.38
CA PHE A 76 -3.11 8.77 -12.56
C PHE A 76 -2.44 8.83 -13.94
N SER A 77 -2.46 7.75 -14.72
CA SER A 77 -1.93 7.71 -16.08
C SER A 77 -2.85 8.40 -17.09
N VAL A 78 -4.12 8.62 -16.72
CA VAL A 78 -5.15 9.27 -17.54
C VAL A 78 -5.14 10.79 -17.35
N LEU A 79 -4.46 11.30 -16.32
CA LEU A 79 -4.20 12.73 -16.19
C LEU A 79 -3.10 13.09 -17.19
N ASP A 80 -3.50 13.62 -18.35
CA ASP A 80 -2.59 14.11 -19.37
C ASP A 80 -1.50 14.98 -18.74
N VAL A 81 -0.26 14.67 -19.11
CA VAL A 81 0.97 15.36 -18.69
C VAL A 81 0.99 16.82 -19.19
N GLU A 82 -0.04 17.24 -19.92
CA GLU A 82 -0.16 18.50 -20.65
C GLU A 82 -0.38 19.74 -19.77
N ASP A 83 -0.67 19.61 -18.48
CA ASP A 83 -0.95 20.78 -17.61
C ASP A 83 0.23 21.17 -16.68
N TRP A 84 1.38 20.50 -16.82
CA TRP A 84 2.59 20.79 -16.04
C TRP A 84 3.54 21.77 -16.75
N GLU A 85 3.31 22.07 -18.03
CA GLU A 85 3.93 23.19 -18.76
C GLU A 85 3.00 24.42 -18.77
N ASN A 86 2.58 24.87 -17.60
CA ASN A 86 2.12 26.25 -17.50
C ASN A 86 3.35 27.16 -17.52
N GLU A 87 3.72 27.54 -18.74
CA GLU A 87 4.56 28.68 -19.07
C GLU A 87 4.12 29.90 -18.24
N TYR A 88 4.93 30.26 -17.24
CA TYR A 88 4.96 31.63 -16.74
C TYR A 88 6.29 32.24 -17.16
N ASP A 89 6.26 32.93 -18.30
CA ASP A 89 7.11 34.10 -18.59
C ASP A 89 6.92 35.18 -17.52
#